data_AF-A0A975IRR0-F1
#
_entry.id   AF-A0A975IRR0-F1
#
_cell.length_a   1.000
_cell.length_b   1.000
_cell.length_c   1.000
_cell.angle_alpha   90.00
_cell.angle_beta   90.00
_cell.angle_gamma   90.00
#
_symmetry.space_group_name_H-M   'P 1'
#
loop_
_entity.id
_entity.type
_entity.pdbx_description
1 polymer ?
#
loop_
_entity_poly.entity_id
_entity_poly.type
_entity_poly.pdbx_seq_one_letter_code
_entity_poly.pdbx_strand_id
1 'polypeptide(L)' 'MPDPWMSGMLFALWLTVAILAGGFARTRNRSAWTWFVLTLVLGPIAAYLLVVWPVVGQPAAPAPRRPAARQDSPAR' A
#
# COMPACT_ATOMS: atom_id res chain seq x y z
N MET A 1 11.30 -14.83 34.30
CA MET A 1 12.39 -14.58 33.32
C MET A 1 11.77 -14.91 31.97
N PRO A 2 11.51 -13.93 31.08
CA PRO A 2 10.88 -14.23 29.80
C PRO A 2 11.78 -15.17 29.01
N ASP A 3 11.16 -16.16 28.41
CA ASP A 3 11.82 -17.28 27.81
C ASP A 3 12.49 -16.81 26.50
N PRO A 4 13.80 -17.06 26.31
CA PRO A 4 14.54 -16.49 25.18
C PRO A 4 14.03 -17.00 23.82
N TRP A 5 13.47 -18.20 23.79
CA TRP A 5 12.86 -18.80 22.61
C TRP A 5 11.54 -18.12 22.22
N MET A 6 10.70 -17.72 23.19
CA MET A 6 9.47 -16.97 22.90
C MET A 6 9.79 -15.60 22.33
N SER A 7 10.78 -14.92 22.91
CA SER A 7 11.20 -13.59 22.45
C SER A 7 11.72 -13.64 21.02
N GLY A 8 12.56 -14.63 20.67
CA GLY A 8 13.04 -14.82 19.30
C GLY A 8 11.93 -15.07 18.29
N MET A 9 10.92 -15.89 18.64
CA MET A 9 9.77 -16.16 17.79
C MET A 9 8.92 -14.89 17.57
N LEU A 10 8.72 -14.09 18.62
CA LEU A 10 8.04 -12.80 18.57
C LEU A 10 8.77 -11.83 17.63
N PHE A 11 10.09 -11.71 17.72
CA PHE A 11 10.88 -10.90 16.80
C PHE A 11 10.80 -11.39 15.35
N ALA A 12 10.85 -12.70 15.11
CA ALA A 12 10.73 -13.27 13.77
C ALA A 12 9.35 -12.99 13.16
N LEU A 13 8.27 -13.25 13.90
CA LEU A 13 6.89 -12.94 13.48
C LEU A 13 6.72 -11.45 13.19
N TRP A 14 7.26 -10.60 14.05
CA TRP A 14 7.20 -9.16 13.90
C TRP A 14 7.96 -8.67 12.67
N LEU A 15 9.16 -9.22 12.41
CA LEU A 15 9.94 -8.94 11.20
C LEU A 15 9.20 -9.41 9.93
N THR A 16 8.60 -10.60 9.95
CA THR A 16 7.78 -11.11 8.84
C THR A 16 6.62 -10.18 8.53
N VAL A 17 5.90 -9.69 9.56
CA VAL A 17 4.81 -8.71 9.38
C VAL A 17 5.33 -7.40 8.78
N ALA A 18 6.48 -6.89 9.25
CA ALA A 18 7.08 -5.69 8.69
C ALA A 18 7.44 -5.83 7.20
N ILE A 19 8.01 -6.97 6.80
CA ILE A 19 8.33 -7.27 5.40
C ILE A 19 7.06 -7.37 4.56
N LEU A 20 6.03 -8.08 5.04
CA LEU A 20 4.74 -8.19 4.34
C LEU A 20 4.09 -6.82 4.10
N ALA A 21 4.07 -5.95 5.11
CA ALA A 21 3.52 -4.61 5.01
C ALA A 21 4.29 -3.74 4.00
N GLY A 22 5.63 -3.80 4.01
CA GLY A 22 6.47 -3.11 3.02
C GLY A 22 6.24 -3.61 1.58
N GLY A 23 6.15 -4.93 1.40
CA GLY A 23 5.85 -5.56 0.11
C GLY A 23 4.47 -5.17 -0.42
N PHE A 24 3.46 -5.20 0.44
CA PHE A 24 2.09 -4.81 0.11
C PHE A 24 2.00 -3.34 -0.33
N ALA A 25 2.69 -2.43 0.37
CA ALA A 25 2.77 -1.03 -0.01
C ALA A 25 3.40 -0.81 -1.40
N ARG A 26 4.41 -1.63 -1.77
CA ARG A 26 5.08 -1.55 -3.09
C ARG A 26 4.13 -1.84 -4.25
N THR A 27 3.23 -2.80 -4.07
CA THR A 27 2.24 -3.18 -5.11
C THR A 27 1.22 -2.07 -5.41
N ARG A 28 1.09 -1.08 -4.52
CA ARG A 28 0.11 0.01 -4.60
C ARG A 28 0.74 1.35 -5.02
N ASN A 29 1.95 1.33 -5.59
CA ASN A 29 2.71 2.53 -6.00
C ASN A 29 2.94 3.51 -4.83
N ARG A 30 3.05 2.99 -3.60
CA ARG A 30 3.35 3.77 -2.38
C ARG A 30 4.77 3.45 -1.89
N SER A 31 5.34 4.37 -1.12
CA SER A 31 6.68 4.24 -0.53
C SER A 31 6.74 3.00 0.39
N ALA A 32 7.22 1.89 -0.17
CA ALA A 32 7.43 0.63 0.53
C ALA A 32 8.35 0.78 1.74
N TRP A 33 9.33 1.68 1.64
CA TRP A 33 10.32 1.93 2.69
C TRP A 33 9.70 2.64 3.90
N THR A 34 8.83 3.62 3.67
CA THR A 34 8.12 4.31 4.74
C THR A 34 7.22 3.36 5.51
N TRP A 35 6.47 2.50 4.81
CA TRP A 35 5.55 1.54 5.45
C TRP A 35 6.25 0.37 6.12
N PHE A 36 7.39 -0.07 5.58
CA PHE A 36 8.26 -1.04 6.23
C PHE A 36 8.76 -0.50 7.57
N VAL A 37 9.37 0.70 7.60
CA VAL A 37 9.88 1.31 8.84
C VAL A 37 8.75 1.59 9.83
N LEU A 38 7.59 2.03 9.34
CA LEU A 38 6.42 2.25 10.20
C LEU A 38 6.00 0.96 10.89
N THR A 39 5.97 -0.16 10.17
CA THR A 39 5.63 -1.48 10.72
C THR A 39 6.72 -2.06 11.61
N LEU A 40 7.98 -1.73 11.33
CA LEU A 40 9.11 -2.05 12.19
C LEU A 40 9.22 -1.15 13.44
N VAL A 41 8.37 -0.14 13.63
CA VAL A 41 8.40 0.71 14.84
C VAL A 41 7.10 0.59 15.61
N LEU A 42 5.96 0.65 14.92
CA LEU A 42 4.62 0.49 15.50
C LEU A 42 4.17 -0.97 15.59
N GLY A 43 4.86 -1.90 14.92
CA GLY A 43 4.47 -3.30 14.85
C GLY A 43 3.17 -3.52 14.07
N PRO A 44 2.32 -4.48 14.50
CA PRO A 44 1.10 -4.85 13.78
C PRO A 44 0.09 -3.70 13.64
N ILE A 45 0.19 -2.66 14.48
CA ILE A 45 -0.64 -1.46 14.39
C ILE A 45 -0.40 -0.72 13.07
N ALA A 46 0.83 -0.68 12.58
CA ALA A 46 1.12 -0.06 11.28
C ALA A 46 0.54 -0.88 10.11
N ALA A 47 0.54 -2.21 10.22
CA ALA A 47 -0.09 -3.08 9.24
C ALA A 47 -1.62 -2.89 9.24
N TYR A 48 -2.22 -2.72 10.42
CA TYR A 48 -3.65 -2.40 10.54
C TYR A 48 -3.97 -1.04 9.90
N LEU A 49 -3.16 -0.03 10.17
CA LEU A 49 -3.25 1.28 9.51
C LEU A 49 -3.05 1.18 8.01
N LEU A 50 -2.10 0.36 7.52
CA LEU A 50 -1.89 0.16 6.09
C LEU A 50 -3.11 -0.44 5.39
N VAL A 51 -3.82 -1.35 6.05
CA VAL A 51 -5.02 -2.00 5.51
C VAL A 51 -6.23 -1.05 5.57
N VAL A 52 -6.40 -0.33 6.68
CA VAL A 52 -7.50 0.64 6.87
C VAL A 52 -7.31 1.88 6.00
N TRP A 53 -6.07 2.33 5.79
CA TRP A 53 -5.82 3.59 5.10
C TRP A 53 -5.89 3.39 3.58
N PRO A 54 -6.90 3.95 2.90
CA PRO A 54 -7.00 3.85 1.45
C PRO A 54 -5.84 4.61 0.79
N VAL A 55 -5.44 4.14 -0.40
CA VAL A 55 -4.41 4.79 -1.21
C VAL A 55 -4.86 6.22 -1.56
N VAL A 56 -4.40 7.21 -0.78
CA VAL A 56 -4.27 8.61 -1.21
C VAL A 56 -3.44 8.61 -2.49
N GLY A 57 -4.03 9.00 -3.61
CA GLY A 57 -3.35 9.08 -4.89
C GLY A 57 -3.77 8.03 -5.92
N GLN A 58 -5.00 7.51 -5.87
CA GLN A 58 -5.63 7.13 -7.14
C GLN A 58 -5.68 8.43 -7.97
N PRO A 59 -4.86 8.61 -9.03
CA PRO A 59 -5.08 9.73 -9.92
C PRO A 59 -6.50 9.51 -10.44
N ALA A 60 -7.38 10.49 -10.28
CA ALA A 60 -8.71 10.44 -10.87
C ALA A 60 -8.53 9.90 -12.29
N ALA A 61 -9.09 8.71 -12.57
CA ALA A 61 -8.89 8.04 -13.84
C ALA A 61 -9.05 9.10 -14.94
N PRO A 62 -8.07 9.26 -15.84
CA PRO A 62 -8.09 10.35 -16.81
C PRO A 62 -9.47 10.33 -17.44
N ALA A 63 -10.23 11.43 -17.23
CA ALA A 63 -11.63 11.51 -17.58
C ALA A 63 -11.80 10.89 -18.97
N PRO A 64 -12.77 9.98 -19.18
CA PRO A 64 -12.93 9.30 -20.45
C PRO A 64 -12.87 10.37 -21.51
N ARG A 65 -11.81 10.36 -22.34
CA ARG A 65 -11.70 11.28 -23.46
C ARG A 65 -12.94 10.96 -24.28
N ARG A 66 -13.98 11.77 -24.13
CA ARG A 66 -15.19 11.68 -24.93
C ARG A 66 -14.65 11.65 -26.35
N PRO A 67 -14.81 10.54 -27.11
CA PRO A 67 -14.43 10.54 -28.52
C PRO A 67 -15.15 11.76 -29.05
N ALA A 68 -14.37 12.74 -29.51
CA ALA A 68 -14.87 14.02 -29.99
C ALA A 68 -16.10 13.68 -30.80
N ALA A 69 -17.27 14.04 -30.24
CA ALA A 69 -18.54 13.60 -30.75
C ALA A 69 -18.50 13.93 -32.21
N ARG A 70 -18.44 12.90 -33.07
CA ARG A 70 -18.73 12.90 -34.50
C ARG A 70 -18.97 14.34 -34.96
N GLN A 71 -17.89 15.11 -35.12
CA GLN A 71 -17.99 16.50 -35.54
C GLN A 71 -18.24 16.40 -37.04
N ASP A 72 -19.53 16.27 -37.34
CA ASP A 72 -20.19 16.82 -38.49
C ASP A 72 -19.54 16.47 -39.84
N SER A 73 -19.91 15.30 -40.34
CA SER A 73 -20.30 15.23 -41.75
C SER A 73 -21.42 16.25 -41.98
N PRO A 74 -21.17 17.27 -42.82
CA PRO A 74 -21.84 17.26 -44.11
C PRO A 74 -20.89 17.80 -45.19
N ALA A 75 -20.15 16.91 -45.85
CA ALA A 75 -19.62 17.23 -47.16
C ALA A 75 -20.74 16.93 -48.17
N ARG A 76 -21.45 18.02 -48.45
CA ARG A 76 -22.48 18.21 -49.47
C ARG A 76 -21.92 17.98 -50.88
#